data_AF-A0A950ZBD5-F1
#
_entry.id   AF-A0A950ZBD5-F1
#
_cell.length_a   1.000
_cell.length_b   1.000
_cell.length_c   1.000
_cell.angle_alpha   90.00
_cell.angle_beta   90.00
_cell.angle_gamma   90.00
#
_symmetry.space_group_name_H-M   'P 1'
#
loop_
_entity.id
_entity.type
_entity.pdbx_description
1 polymer ?
#
loop_
_entity_poly.entity_id
_entity_poly.type
_entity_poly.pdbx_seq_one_letter_code
_entity_poly.pdbx_strand_id
1 'polypeptide(L)'
;MAERYGVLRPTPPTPRRSPEVEHDVRAARDRRVDPLRPRAVFVAHGMGQQVPFATMDDVARGLCKTVEDMGGTVEEVNARTVRIGCETVQRLELELKAKDGAPLAPIHLYEAYWAPLTEGAIGLWQTVRFLLSGGINALRSNARLNRFLFGRPRQFHIKRLDIFFLLVAVVSIVAMLIVGTTIGAVAVARLTFAGAQWVTEPLVRELTTLCETFVGVIACAVSTAVAIIAIARIVRRWSDGGAARYISMLAIVPAAAILIALGLTAYIAIPLAFLFNEKMPFGARTCEWCKYSSTGWGKSFANTVGRLHEYLLRIQHCSLPERWAWWALVGTAAVILFYALQAIVFGGKDEAGRTVGGRLTGALLSSILLLAVLAVCNDSGMLALLTWLLLAGSALFVRSFLIQYVGDVAIYVAPHMVDRFFDLRIRIKAVVWRAARAVYACVGEDGELLYDKVVIAGHSLGSVVVYDVLNRLINEDDLAGGAAPECCEDAPVELLDVSRRTKLLLTFGSPLDKTAFVFARNDPHGGSERDALASSVQPLIARERDFAWVNVWTPFDILGGSLEFYDTPEGDPDRNEPRVVNKIDPDAITPIAAHNEFWHNSLIYKYMYYALE
;
A
#
# COMPACT_ATOMS: atom_id res chain seq x y z
N MET A 1 49.49 9.13 8.58
CA MET A 1 49.30 9.64 9.97
C MET A 1 48.49 8.70 10.87
N ALA A 2 47.79 7.68 10.35
CA ALA A 2 47.00 6.73 11.15
C ALA A 2 47.76 5.46 11.61
N GLU A 3 49.04 5.28 11.24
CA GLU A 3 49.87 4.14 11.70
C GLU A 3 50.59 4.39 13.04
N ARG A 4 50.46 5.59 13.63
CA ARG A 4 51.21 5.98 14.85
C ARG A 4 50.46 5.80 16.16
N TYR A 5 49.20 5.39 16.13
CA TYR A 5 48.40 5.13 17.32
C TYR A 5 47.91 3.69 17.27
N GLY A 6 48.59 2.81 18.00
CA GLY A 6 48.23 1.41 18.18
C GLY A 6 46.90 1.26 18.92
N VAL A 7 45.80 1.54 18.23
CA VAL A 7 44.46 1.20 18.68
C VAL A 7 44.25 -0.26 18.30
N LEU A 8 44.55 -1.15 19.24
CA LEU A 8 44.03 -2.52 19.24
C LEU A 8 42.53 -2.44 18.95
N ARG A 9 42.10 -3.06 17.84
CA ARG A 9 40.67 -3.28 17.59
C ARG A 9 40.12 -4.04 18.79
N PRO A 10 39.15 -3.51 19.55
CA PRO A 10 38.48 -4.32 20.55
C PRO A 10 37.76 -5.44 19.80
N THR A 11 38.17 -6.68 20.03
CA THR A 11 37.30 -7.82 19.79
C THR A 11 36.00 -7.57 20.56
N PRO A 12 34.82 -7.66 19.92
CA PRO A 12 33.58 -7.55 20.67
C PRO A 12 33.62 -8.60 21.79
N PRO A 13 33.28 -8.25 23.04
CA PRO A 13 33.24 -9.23 24.10
C PRO A 13 32.27 -10.32 23.67
N THR A 14 32.78 -11.54 23.51
CA THR A 14 31.91 -12.72 23.46
C THR A 14 31.11 -12.68 24.75
N PRO A 15 29.77 -12.56 24.71
CA PRO A 15 28.99 -12.56 25.93
C PRO A 15 29.25 -13.90 26.62
N ARG A 16 29.97 -13.86 27.75
CA ARG A 16 30.12 -15.03 28.62
C ARG A 16 28.75 -15.26 29.23
N ARG A 17 27.94 -16.10 28.58
CA ARG A 17 26.75 -16.69 29.20
C ARG A 17 27.22 -17.48 30.42
N SER A 18 26.54 -17.34 31.54
CA SER A 18 26.84 -18.14 32.72
C SER A 18 26.64 -19.63 32.40
N PRO A 19 27.41 -20.55 33.01
CA PRO A 19 27.27 -21.99 32.77
C PRO A 19 25.86 -22.53 33.06
N GLU A 20 25.12 -21.90 33.99
CA GLU A 20 23.72 -22.24 34.30
C GLU A 20 22.78 -21.88 33.15
N VAL A 21 22.88 -20.67 32.57
CA VAL A 21 22.07 -20.26 31.40
C VAL A 21 22.41 -21.13 30.19
N GLU A 22 23.66 -21.54 30.02
CA GLU A 22 24.05 -22.45 28.93
C GLU A 22 23.52 -23.87 29.12
N HIS A 23 23.36 -24.33 30.37
CA HIS A 23 22.76 -25.62 30.71
C HIS A 23 21.23 -25.62 30.51
N ASP A 24 20.53 -24.55 30.90
CA ASP A 24 19.09 -24.41 30.66
C ASP A 24 18.74 -24.20 29.18
N VAL A 25 19.57 -23.48 28.43
CA VAL A 25 19.43 -23.34 26.98
C VAL A 25 19.68 -24.67 26.26
N ARG A 26 20.59 -25.53 26.77
CA ARG A 26 20.78 -26.90 26.26
C ARG A 26 19.60 -27.81 26.62
N ALA A 27 19.06 -27.73 27.83
CA ALA A 27 17.88 -28.48 28.23
C ALA A 27 16.63 -28.08 27.43
N ALA A 28 16.45 -26.78 27.14
CA ALA A 28 15.41 -26.27 26.24
C ALA A 28 15.62 -26.69 24.77
N ARG A 29 16.87 -26.92 24.35
CA ARG A 29 17.25 -27.41 23.00
C ARG A 29 16.83 -28.87 22.76
N ASP A 30 16.85 -29.70 23.80
CA ASP A 30 16.51 -31.14 23.71
C ASP A 30 15.04 -31.46 24.07
N ARG A 31 14.21 -30.44 24.34
CA ARG A 31 12.76 -30.64 24.57
C ARG A 31 12.09 -31.16 23.29
N ARG A 32 11.49 -32.35 23.38
CA ARG A 32 10.61 -32.87 22.33
C ARG A 32 9.45 -31.89 22.15
N VAL A 33 9.36 -31.27 20.99
CA VAL A 33 8.22 -30.45 20.58
C VAL A 33 6.98 -31.34 20.61
N ASP A 34 6.02 -31.04 21.48
CA ASP A 34 4.74 -31.73 21.47
C ASP A 34 4.05 -31.44 20.13
N PRO A 35 3.78 -32.47 19.31
CA PRO A 35 3.17 -32.29 18.00
C PRO A 35 1.77 -31.67 18.06
N LEU A 36 1.11 -31.70 19.21
CA LEU A 36 -0.21 -31.09 19.46
C LEU A 36 -0.13 -29.73 20.14
N ARG A 37 1.08 -29.22 20.42
CA ARG A 37 1.22 -27.91 21.05
C ARG A 37 0.64 -26.81 20.15
N PRO A 38 -0.14 -25.87 20.70
CA PRO A 38 -0.70 -24.77 19.91
C PRO A 38 0.38 -23.97 19.18
N ARG A 39 -0.02 -23.41 18.04
CA ARG A 39 0.84 -22.60 17.17
C ARG A 39 0.27 -21.21 17.01
N ALA A 40 1.10 -20.19 16.87
CA ALA A 40 0.64 -18.80 16.77
C ALA A 40 0.87 -18.21 15.38
N VAL A 41 -0.12 -17.46 14.89
CA VAL A 41 0.04 -16.53 13.77
C VAL A 41 -0.27 -15.13 14.27
N PHE A 42 0.71 -14.24 14.16
CA PHE A 42 0.57 -12.83 14.50
C PHE A 42 0.55 -11.99 13.22
N VAL A 43 -0.51 -11.24 13.01
CA VAL A 43 -0.70 -10.39 11.84
C VAL A 43 -0.72 -8.93 12.26
N ALA A 44 0.12 -8.11 11.64
CA ALA A 44 0.06 -6.66 11.83
C ALA A 44 -0.51 -6.01 10.57
N HIS A 45 -1.62 -5.31 10.75
CA HIS A 45 -2.29 -4.54 9.73
C HIS A 45 -3.08 -3.39 10.37
N GLY A 46 -3.15 -2.21 9.73
CA GLY A 46 -3.76 -1.06 10.39
C GLY A 46 -3.61 0.26 9.67
N MET A 47 -3.84 0.29 8.35
CA MET A 47 -3.84 1.54 7.58
C MET A 47 -5.26 1.93 7.18
N GLY A 48 -5.64 3.20 7.39
CA GLY A 48 -6.94 3.76 7.00
C GLY A 48 -8.13 3.33 7.88
N GLN A 49 -9.34 3.77 7.51
CA GLN A 49 -10.57 3.43 8.24
C GLN A 49 -10.97 1.97 7.95
N GLN A 50 -10.50 1.03 8.76
CA GLN A 50 -10.85 -0.39 8.66
C GLN A 50 -11.80 -0.80 9.77
N VAL A 51 -12.61 -1.82 9.48
CA VAL A 51 -13.44 -2.48 10.48
C VAL A 51 -12.50 -3.32 11.37
N PRO A 52 -12.51 -3.15 12.70
CA PRO A 52 -11.73 -3.98 13.60
C PRO A 52 -11.97 -5.47 13.34
N PHE A 53 -10.92 -6.28 13.36
CA PHE A 53 -10.94 -7.74 13.19
C PHE A 53 -11.26 -8.25 11.77
N ALA A 54 -11.51 -7.37 10.79
CA ALA A 54 -11.71 -7.81 9.42
C ALA A 54 -10.47 -8.55 8.87
N THR A 55 -9.27 -8.09 9.21
CA THR A 55 -8.02 -8.75 8.79
C THR A 55 -7.87 -10.12 9.44
N MET A 56 -8.19 -10.23 10.74
CA MET A 56 -8.17 -11.52 11.44
C MET A 56 -9.18 -12.52 10.86
N ASP A 57 -10.38 -12.08 10.46
CA ASP A 57 -11.39 -12.91 9.77
C ASP A 57 -10.89 -13.37 8.39
N ASP A 58 -10.33 -12.46 7.59
CA ASP A 58 -9.77 -12.79 6.27
C ASP A 58 -8.65 -13.86 6.38
N VAL A 59 -7.77 -13.71 7.38
CA VAL A 59 -6.70 -14.69 7.62
C VAL A 59 -7.24 -16.02 8.11
N ALA A 60 -8.23 -16.01 9.00
CA ALA A 60 -8.89 -17.24 9.46
C ALA A 60 -9.51 -17.99 8.29
N ARG A 61 -10.32 -17.32 7.46
CA ARG A 61 -10.96 -17.93 6.27
C ARG A 61 -9.92 -18.49 5.29
N GLY A 62 -8.87 -17.73 5.02
CA GLY A 62 -7.80 -18.14 4.11
C GLY A 62 -7.03 -19.37 4.61
N LEU A 63 -6.74 -19.43 5.91
CA LEU A 63 -6.11 -20.59 6.54
C LEU A 63 -7.04 -21.79 6.58
N CYS A 64 -8.31 -21.64 6.98
CA CYS A 64 -9.27 -22.75 7.01
C CYS A 64 -9.39 -23.41 5.64
N LYS A 65 -9.57 -22.61 4.58
CA LYS A 65 -9.61 -23.11 3.21
C LYS A 65 -8.31 -23.81 2.81
N THR A 66 -7.16 -23.29 3.22
CA THR A 66 -5.86 -23.91 2.91
C THR A 66 -5.71 -25.25 3.63
N VAL A 67 -6.16 -25.36 4.88
CA VAL A 67 -6.16 -26.63 5.62
C VAL A 67 -7.03 -27.66 4.90
N GLU A 68 -8.25 -27.26 4.50
CA GLU A 68 -9.17 -28.11 3.73
C GLU A 68 -8.56 -28.57 2.39
N ASP A 69 -7.92 -27.66 1.65
CA ASP A 69 -7.25 -27.97 0.38
C ASP A 69 -6.08 -28.97 0.57
N MET A 70 -5.38 -28.94 1.72
CA MET A 70 -4.34 -29.93 2.07
C MET A 70 -4.93 -31.24 2.60
N GLY A 71 -6.22 -31.26 2.93
CA GLY A 71 -6.94 -32.41 3.45
C GLY A 71 -7.18 -32.42 4.94
N GLY A 72 -6.77 -31.40 5.68
CA GLY A 72 -7.26 -31.27 7.04
C GLY A 72 -8.73 -30.87 7.06
N THR A 73 -9.33 -30.88 8.25
CA THR A 73 -10.65 -30.32 8.51
C THR A 73 -10.56 -29.35 9.67
N VAL A 74 -11.22 -28.22 9.58
CA VAL A 74 -11.39 -27.28 10.69
C VAL A 74 -12.67 -27.65 11.42
N GLU A 75 -12.57 -28.05 12.70
CA GLU A 75 -13.74 -28.47 13.46
C GLU A 75 -14.46 -27.31 14.13
N GLU A 76 -13.68 -26.39 14.72
CA GLU A 76 -14.21 -25.29 15.49
C GLU A 76 -13.35 -24.04 15.31
N VAL A 77 -14.02 -22.89 15.27
CA VAL A 77 -13.41 -21.56 15.23
C VAL A 77 -13.93 -20.77 16.44
N ASN A 78 -13.09 -20.63 17.45
CA ASN A 78 -13.45 -19.99 18.71
C ASN A 78 -12.86 -18.58 18.81
N ALA A 79 -13.72 -17.57 18.95
CA ALA A 79 -13.28 -16.20 19.22
C ALA A 79 -13.25 -15.93 20.72
N ARG A 80 -12.09 -15.52 21.25
CA ARG A 80 -11.88 -15.25 22.67
C ARG A 80 -11.10 -13.95 22.90
N THR A 81 -11.49 -13.21 23.93
CA THR A 81 -10.67 -12.15 24.49
C THR A 81 -9.82 -12.75 25.60
N VAL A 82 -8.49 -12.67 25.45
CA VAL A 82 -7.54 -13.29 26.38
C VAL A 82 -6.65 -12.23 26.98
N ARG A 83 -6.48 -12.29 28.30
CA ARG A 83 -5.51 -11.47 29.02
C ARG A 83 -4.19 -12.23 29.09
N ILE A 84 -3.16 -11.68 28.47
CA ILE A 84 -1.80 -12.23 28.50
C ILE A 84 -0.92 -11.20 29.21
N GLY A 85 -0.60 -11.48 30.47
CA GLY A 85 0.02 -10.51 31.37
C GLY A 85 -0.86 -9.27 31.55
N CYS A 86 -0.33 -8.12 31.15
CA CYS A 86 -1.01 -6.81 31.25
C CYS A 86 -1.75 -6.41 29.97
N GLU A 87 -1.66 -7.20 28.90
CA GLU A 87 -2.30 -6.91 27.63
C GLU A 87 -3.56 -7.76 27.45
N THR A 88 -4.61 -7.12 26.93
CA THR A 88 -5.84 -7.80 26.53
C THR A 88 -5.84 -7.89 25.01
N VAL A 89 -5.75 -9.11 24.49
CA VAL A 89 -5.68 -9.38 23.05
C VAL A 89 -6.89 -10.19 22.60
N GLN A 90 -7.31 -9.99 21.36
CA GLN A 90 -8.29 -10.87 20.73
C GLN A 90 -7.57 -12.05 20.07
N ARG A 91 -8.13 -13.24 20.25
CA ARG A 91 -7.60 -14.50 19.76
C ARG A 91 -8.68 -15.28 19.02
N LEU A 92 -8.39 -15.74 17.81
CA LEU A 92 -9.16 -16.80 17.16
C LEU A 92 -8.41 -18.12 17.32
N GLU A 93 -9.09 -19.15 17.82
CA GLU A 93 -8.54 -20.49 17.98
C GLU A 93 -9.16 -21.39 16.91
N LEU A 94 -8.32 -21.97 16.07
CA LEU A 94 -8.69 -22.90 15.01
C LEU A 94 -8.31 -24.31 15.44
N GLU A 95 -9.32 -25.14 15.70
CA GLU A 95 -9.14 -26.56 16.04
C GLU A 95 -9.12 -27.40 14.75
N LEU A 96 -8.06 -28.18 14.57
CA LEU A 96 -7.74 -28.85 13.31
C LEU A 96 -7.69 -30.37 13.47
N LYS A 97 -8.15 -31.10 12.45
CA LYS A 97 -7.95 -32.55 12.30
C LYS A 97 -7.35 -32.91 10.96
N ALA A 98 -6.58 -33.99 10.91
CA ALA A 98 -6.06 -34.58 9.70
C ALA A 98 -7.15 -35.42 8.98
N LYS A 99 -6.86 -35.84 7.73
CA LYS A 99 -7.77 -36.67 6.90
C LYS A 99 -8.22 -37.96 7.59
N ASP A 100 -7.36 -38.54 8.42
CA ASP A 100 -7.59 -39.77 9.17
C ASP A 100 -8.33 -39.54 10.51
N GLY A 101 -8.70 -38.30 10.80
CA GLY A 101 -9.36 -37.89 12.04
C GLY A 101 -8.41 -37.67 13.21
N ALA A 102 -7.09 -37.79 13.03
CA ALA A 102 -6.12 -37.49 14.07
C ALA A 102 -6.12 -35.98 14.38
N PRO A 103 -6.02 -35.57 15.66
CA PRO A 103 -5.92 -34.16 16.01
C PRO A 103 -4.61 -33.57 15.46
N LEU A 104 -4.69 -32.37 14.91
CA LEU A 104 -3.55 -31.55 14.54
C LEU A 104 -3.38 -30.44 15.58
N ALA A 105 -2.16 -29.91 15.71
CA ALA A 105 -1.91 -28.76 16.58
C ALA A 105 -2.84 -27.58 16.23
N PRO A 106 -3.54 -27.00 17.22
CA PRO A 106 -4.45 -25.88 16.97
C PRO A 106 -3.66 -24.63 16.59
N ILE A 107 -4.29 -23.77 15.79
CA ILE A 107 -3.70 -22.50 15.33
C ILE A 107 -4.41 -21.33 16.01
N HIS A 108 -3.67 -20.53 16.75
CA HIS A 108 -4.16 -19.32 17.41
C HIS A 108 -3.75 -18.08 16.60
N LEU A 109 -4.73 -17.29 16.17
CA LEU A 109 -4.53 -16.08 15.39
C LEU A 109 -4.63 -14.85 16.27
N TYR A 110 -3.73 -13.90 16.03
CA TYR A 110 -3.69 -12.60 16.70
C TYR A 110 -3.53 -11.48 15.67
N GLU A 111 -4.21 -10.36 15.92
CA GLU A 111 -4.08 -9.14 15.12
C GLU A 111 -3.61 -7.97 16.00
N ALA A 112 -2.61 -7.23 15.53
CA ALA A 112 -2.31 -5.92 16.08
C ALA A 112 -2.87 -4.82 15.17
N TYR A 113 -3.82 -4.05 15.72
CA TYR A 113 -4.55 -2.99 15.02
C TYR A 113 -4.23 -1.62 15.61
N TRP A 114 -3.77 -0.67 14.78
CA TRP A 114 -3.37 0.68 15.20
C TRP A 114 -3.98 1.83 14.39
N ALA A 115 -4.84 1.53 13.40
CA ALA A 115 -5.38 2.55 12.50
C ALA A 115 -6.07 3.75 13.21
N PRO A 116 -6.76 3.59 14.35
CA PRO A 116 -7.35 4.72 15.07
C PRO A 116 -6.32 5.73 15.57
N LEU A 117 -5.03 5.35 15.69
CA LEU A 117 -3.97 6.26 16.10
C LEU A 117 -3.56 7.21 14.97
N THR A 118 -3.66 6.78 13.71
CA THR A 118 -3.23 7.57 12.54
C THR A 118 -4.36 8.42 11.95
N GLU A 119 -5.61 8.06 12.24
CA GLU A 119 -6.78 8.77 11.72
C GLU A 119 -6.76 10.27 12.09
N GLY A 120 -6.78 11.12 11.06
CA GLY A 120 -6.78 12.58 11.22
C GLY A 120 -5.46 13.18 11.74
N ALA A 121 -4.41 12.38 11.95
CA ALA A 121 -3.16 12.86 12.52
C ALA A 121 -2.32 13.71 11.55
N ILE A 122 -2.52 13.55 10.24
CA ILE A 122 -1.82 14.29 9.17
C ILE A 122 -2.78 15.02 8.24
N GLY A 123 -2.45 16.27 7.90
CA GLY A 123 -3.20 17.06 6.92
C GLY A 123 -2.72 16.86 5.50
N LEU A 124 -3.59 17.16 4.51
CA LEU A 124 -3.30 17.05 3.08
C LEU A 124 -1.98 17.72 2.67
N TRP A 125 -1.76 18.96 3.11
CA TRP A 125 -0.54 19.71 2.76
C TRP A 125 0.73 19.07 3.32
N GLN A 126 0.66 18.44 4.48
CA GLN A 126 1.80 17.73 5.07
C GLN A 126 2.11 16.46 4.26
N THR A 127 1.09 15.71 3.85
CA THR A 127 1.24 14.54 2.96
C THR A 127 1.86 14.94 1.61
N VAL A 128 1.37 16.02 0.99
CA VAL A 128 1.88 16.48 -0.31
C VAL A 128 3.34 16.94 -0.20
N ARG A 129 3.67 17.71 0.85
CA ARG A 129 5.06 18.12 1.12
C ARG A 129 5.97 16.91 1.33
N PHE A 130 5.50 15.90 2.05
CA PHE A 130 6.24 14.66 2.27
C PHE A 130 6.56 13.94 0.96
N LEU A 131 5.56 13.73 0.10
CA LEU A 131 5.74 13.10 -1.22
C LEU A 131 6.70 13.87 -2.12
N LEU A 132 6.53 15.21 -2.21
CA LEU A 132 7.41 16.06 -3.02
C LEU A 132 8.85 16.01 -2.52
N SER A 133 9.05 16.03 -1.20
CA SER A 133 10.39 15.94 -0.60
C SER A 133 11.04 14.60 -0.93
N GLY A 134 10.28 13.50 -0.83
CA GLY A 134 10.74 12.17 -1.21
C GLY A 134 11.14 12.08 -2.70
N GLY A 135 10.31 12.59 -3.60
CA GLY A 135 10.59 12.62 -5.04
C GLY A 135 11.82 13.45 -5.41
N ILE A 136 11.99 14.62 -4.78
CA ILE A 136 13.17 15.48 -5.02
C ILE A 136 14.44 14.83 -4.48
N ASN A 137 14.37 14.18 -3.32
CA ASN A 137 15.53 13.48 -2.74
C ASN A 137 15.96 12.29 -3.61
N ALA A 138 15.01 11.54 -4.15
CA ALA A 138 15.24 10.47 -5.12
C ALA A 138 15.98 10.95 -6.38
N LEU A 139 15.64 12.14 -6.90
CA LEU A 139 16.34 12.73 -8.04
C LEU A 139 17.77 13.15 -7.72
N ARG A 140 17.99 13.69 -6.51
CA ARG A 140 19.31 14.17 -6.07
C ARG A 140 20.31 13.05 -5.80
N SER A 141 19.84 11.84 -5.46
CA SER A 141 20.70 10.72 -5.09
C SER A 141 21.29 9.93 -6.26
N ASN A 142 21.03 10.34 -7.50
CA ASN A 142 21.52 9.69 -8.72
C ASN A 142 21.25 8.16 -8.76
N ALA A 143 20.11 7.72 -8.22
CA ALA A 143 19.66 6.33 -8.21
C ALA A 143 20.57 5.33 -7.47
N ARG A 144 21.40 5.80 -6.53
CA ARG A 144 22.27 4.93 -5.72
C ARG A 144 21.79 4.93 -4.27
N LEU A 145 21.77 3.75 -3.67
CA LEU A 145 21.46 3.54 -2.27
C LEU A 145 22.63 2.81 -1.61
N ASN A 146 23.25 3.44 -0.60
CA ASN A 146 24.27 2.79 0.22
C ASN A 146 23.62 2.29 1.52
N ARG A 147 23.81 1.02 1.88
CA ARG A 147 23.29 0.44 3.12
C ARG A 147 24.34 -0.46 3.75
N PHE A 148 24.45 -0.41 5.07
CA PHE A 148 25.31 -1.31 5.81
C PHE A 148 24.52 -2.59 6.13
N LEU A 149 24.99 -3.73 5.64
CA LEU A 149 24.36 -5.04 5.76
C LEU A 149 25.42 -6.08 6.09
N PHE A 150 25.14 -6.97 7.04
CA PHE A 150 26.01 -8.09 7.42
C PHE A 150 27.48 -7.66 7.64
N GLY A 151 27.67 -6.58 8.39
CA GLY A 151 28.99 -6.09 8.74
C GLY A 151 29.71 -5.28 7.67
N ARG A 152 29.10 -4.99 6.51
CA ARG A 152 29.77 -4.29 5.39
C ARG A 152 28.88 -3.25 4.70
N PRO A 153 29.46 -2.16 4.18
CA PRO A 153 28.74 -1.27 3.28
C PRO A 153 28.49 -1.96 1.94
N ARG A 154 27.23 -1.95 1.50
CA ARG A 154 26.77 -2.47 0.20
C ARG A 154 26.09 -1.35 -0.57
N GLN A 155 26.31 -1.34 -1.89
CA GLN A 155 25.71 -0.36 -2.78
C GLN A 155 24.67 -1.04 -3.67
N PHE A 156 23.48 -0.45 -3.70
CA PHE A 156 22.35 -0.89 -4.51
C PHE A 156 22.09 0.09 -5.64
N HIS A 157 21.74 -0.47 -6.79
CA HIS A 157 21.30 0.28 -7.96
C HIS A 157 19.79 0.27 -8.03
N ILE A 158 19.21 1.46 -8.11
CA ILE A 158 17.78 1.62 -8.21
C ILE A 158 17.39 1.56 -9.67
N LYS A 159 16.32 0.82 -9.97
CA LYS A 159 15.83 0.71 -11.34
C LYS A 159 15.33 2.10 -11.75
N ARG A 160 15.81 2.59 -12.91
CA ARG A 160 15.36 3.88 -13.47
C ARG A 160 13.83 3.96 -13.61
N LEU A 161 13.20 2.81 -13.80
CA LEU A 161 11.76 2.66 -13.88
C LEU A 161 11.04 3.03 -12.57
N ASP A 162 11.61 2.69 -11.40
CA ASP A 162 11.01 3.01 -10.10
C ASP A 162 11.02 4.53 -9.84
N ILE A 163 12.10 5.20 -10.25
CA ILE A 163 12.22 6.67 -10.20
C ILE A 163 11.19 7.31 -11.14
N PHE A 164 11.04 6.78 -12.36
CA PHE A 164 10.04 7.25 -13.31
C PHE A 164 8.63 7.13 -12.72
N PHE A 165 8.27 5.97 -12.16
CA PHE A 165 6.95 5.79 -11.53
C PHE A 165 6.73 6.70 -10.33
N LEU A 166 7.74 6.93 -9.49
CA LEU A 166 7.65 7.88 -8.39
C LEU A 166 7.37 9.31 -8.90
N LEU A 167 8.06 9.75 -9.95
CA LEU A 167 7.84 11.07 -10.55
C LEU A 167 6.45 11.19 -11.16
N VAL A 168 6.01 10.17 -11.91
CA VAL A 168 4.66 10.11 -12.46
C VAL A 168 3.62 10.19 -11.35
N ALA A 169 3.78 9.45 -10.26
CA ALA A 169 2.86 9.50 -9.11
C ALA A 169 2.81 10.91 -8.48
N VAL A 170 3.96 11.55 -8.25
CA VAL A 170 4.03 12.91 -7.70
C VAL A 170 3.36 13.93 -8.63
N VAL A 171 3.67 13.90 -9.93
CA VAL A 171 3.08 14.79 -10.94
C VAL A 171 1.57 14.58 -11.04
N SER A 172 1.10 13.35 -10.95
CA SER A 172 -0.33 13.02 -10.99
C SER A 172 -1.06 13.57 -9.76
N ILE A 173 -0.48 13.42 -8.57
CA ILE A 173 -1.06 13.96 -7.33
C ILE A 173 -1.16 15.47 -7.39
N VAL A 174 -0.11 16.17 -7.84
CA VAL A 174 -0.13 17.62 -8.02
C VAL A 174 -1.19 18.04 -9.05
N ALA A 175 -1.32 17.30 -10.15
CA ALA A 175 -2.32 17.57 -11.17
C ALA A 175 -3.75 17.46 -10.61
N MET A 176 -4.02 16.42 -9.81
CA MET A 176 -5.32 16.23 -9.15
C MET A 176 -5.63 17.35 -8.16
N LEU A 177 -4.64 17.85 -7.43
CA LEU A 177 -4.80 18.99 -6.53
C LEU A 177 -5.13 20.27 -7.30
N ILE A 178 -4.45 20.54 -8.42
CA ILE A 178 -4.74 21.71 -9.27
C ILE A 178 -6.17 21.63 -9.80
N VAL A 179 -6.58 20.49 -10.35
CA VAL A 179 -7.94 20.29 -10.87
C VAL A 179 -8.97 20.45 -9.75
N GLY A 180 -8.81 19.76 -8.62
CA GLY A 180 -9.76 19.81 -7.50
C GLY A 180 -9.87 21.19 -6.86
N THR A 181 -8.75 21.90 -6.68
CA THR A 181 -8.75 23.27 -6.13
C THR A 181 -9.38 24.27 -7.09
N THR A 182 -9.14 24.14 -8.39
CA THR A 182 -9.78 24.97 -9.43
C THR A 182 -11.29 24.79 -9.39
N ILE A 183 -11.74 23.55 -9.35
CA ILE A 183 -13.17 23.19 -9.28
C ILE A 183 -13.82 23.76 -8.03
N GLY A 184 -13.19 23.54 -6.87
CA GLY A 184 -13.67 24.08 -5.59
C GLY A 184 -13.72 25.62 -5.58
N ALA A 185 -12.67 26.28 -6.07
CA ALA A 185 -12.59 27.74 -6.11
C ALA A 185 -13.68 28.34 -7.01
N VAL A 186 -13.89 27.78 -8.20
CA VAL A 186 -14.91 28.26 -9.15
C VAL A 186 -16.33 28.01 -8.60
N ALA A 187 -16.58 26.84 -8.03
CA ALA A 187 -17.87 26.52 -7.42
C ALA A 187 -18.20 27.45 -6.24
N VAL A 188 -17.25 27.64 -5.31
CA VAL A 188 -17.42 28.56 -4.18
C VAL A 188 -17.63 29.98 -4.68
N ALA A 189 -16.81 30.45 -5.61
CA ALA A 189 -16.90 31.81 -6.12
C ALA A 189 -18.26 32.10 -6.76
N ARG A 190 -18.82 31.14 -7.51
CA ARG A 190 -20.14 31.26 -8.12
C ARG A 190 -21.28 31.28 -7.09
N LEU A 191 -21.18 30.50 -6.02
CA LEU A 191 -22.22 30.38 -4.99
C LEU A 191 -22.19 31.53 -3.97
N THR A 192 -21.01 32.00 -3.59
CA THR A 192 -20.85 32.99 -2.51
C THR A 192 -20.74 34.42 -2.99
N PHE A 193 -20.18 34.64 -4.18
CA PHE A 193 -19.94 35.98 -4.71
C PHE A 193 -20.70 36.15 -6.02
N ALA A 194 -21.98 36.55 -5.93
CA ALA A 194 -22.82 36.93 -7.07
C ALA A 194 -22.29 38.13 -7.90
N GLY A 195 -21.02 38.53 -7.71
CA GLY A 195 -20.33 39.59 -8.42
C GLY A 195 -18.80 39.44 -8.44
N ALA A 196 -18.25 38.23 -8.25
CA ALA A 196 -16.81 38.01 -8.43
C ALA A 196 -16.41 38.31 -9.88
N GLN A 197 -15.81 39.48 -10.12
CA GLN A 197 -15.51 39.98 -11.46
C GLN A 197 -14.59 39.07 -12.29
N TRP A 198 -13.82 38.18 -11.64
CA TRP A 198 -12.92 37.24 -12.28
C TRP A 198 -13.61 35.93 -12.73
N VAL A 199 -14.80 35.60 -12.20
CA VAL A 199 -15.59 34.43 -12.62
C VAL A 199 -16.63 34.87 -13.64
N THR A 200 -16.24 34.84 -14.91
CA THR A 200 -17.10 35.22 -16.02
C THR A 200 -17.90 34.01 -16.52
N GLU A 201 -19.09 34.23 -17.08
CA GLU A 201 -19.86 33.14 -17.71
C GLU A 201 -19.07 32.39 -18.81
N PRO A 202 -18.26 33.07 -19.67
CA PRO A 202 -17.36 32.40 -20.61
C PRO A 202 -16.36 31.47 -19.92
N LEU A 203 -15.68 31.92 -18.86
CA LEU A 203 -14.73 31.08 -18.12
C LEU A 203 -15.41 29.85 -17.53
N VAL A 204 -16.59 30.02 -16.92
CA VAL A 204 -17.35 28.89 -16.35
C VAL A 204 -17.75 27.90 -17.44
N ARG A 205 -18.16 28.39 -18.62
CA ARG A 205 -18.51 27.54 -19.76
C ARG A 205 -17.30 26.76 -20.27
N GLU A 206 -16.17 27.43 -20.51
CA GLU A 206 -14.93 26.79 -20.96
C GLU A 206 -14.42 25.73 -19.97
N LEU A 207 -14.45 26.05 -18.67
CA LEU A 207 -14.07 25.10 -17.62
C LEU A 207 -15.05 23.93 -17.52
N THR A 208 -16.34 24.16 -17.74
CA THR A 208 -17.36 23.10 -17.74
C THR A 208 -17.13 22.13 -18.91
N THR A 209 -16.95 22.65 -20.14
CA THR A 209 -16.65 21.82 -21.32
C THR A 209 -15.32 21.06 -21.15
N LEU A 210 -14.31 21.69 -20.56
CA LEU A 210 -13.05 21.04 -20.23
C LEU A 210 -13.25 19.88 -19.23
N CYS A 211 -14.03 20.12 -18.18
CA CYS A 211 -14.36 19.12 -17.16
C CYS A 211 -15.17 17.95 -17.72
N GLU A 212 -16.16 18.22 -18.57
CA GLU A 212 -16.96 17.19 -19.25
C GLU A 212 -16.08 16.33 -20.17
N THR A 213 -15.20 16.95 -20.95
CA THR A 213 -14.24 16.24 -21.80
C THR A 213 -13.32 15.35 -20.96
N PHE A 214 -12.79 15.88 -19.85
CA PHE A 214 -11.91 15.14 -18.96
C PHE A 214 -12.61 13.93 -18.32
N VAL A 215 -13.83 14.12 -17.78
CA VAL A 215 -14.63 13.04 -17.21
C VAL A 215 -14.97 11.98 -18.27
N GLY A 216 -15.31 12.42 -19.49
CA GLY A 216 -15.55 11.53 -20.62
C GLY A 216 -14.36 10.64 -20.98
N VAL A 217 -13.15 11.22 -21.02
CA VAL A 217 -11.91 10.46 -21.26
C VAL A 217 -11.64 9.47 -20.13
N ILE A 218 -11.78 9.89 -18.87
CA ILE A 218 -11.62 8.99 -17.71
C ILE A 218 -12.59 7.81 -17.82
N ALA A 219 -13.87 8.09 -18.08
CA ALA A 219 -14.87 7.05 -18.17
C ALA A 219 -14.56 6.02 -19.25
N CYS A 220 -14.21 6.49 -20.46
CA CYS A 220 -13.85 5.62 -21.58
C CYS A 220 -12.60 4.78 -21.29
N ALA A 221 -11.60 5.38 -20.63
CA ALA A 221 -10.41 4.65 -20.21
C ALA A 221 -10.73 3.60 -19.13
N VAL A 222 -11.56 3.95 -18.14
CA VAL A 222 -11.98 3.04 -17.06
C VAL A 222 -12.79 1.86 -17.61
N SER A 223 -13.75 2.07 -18.54
CA SER A 223 -14.46 0.95 -19.20
C SER A 223 -13.49 0.04 -19.92
N THR A 224 -12.57 0.62 -20.67
CA THR A 224 -11.60 -0.13 -21.44
C THR A 224 -10.75 -0.98 -20.51
N ALA A 225 -10.28 -0.42 -19.38
CA ALA A 225 -9.54 -1.15 -18.36
C ALA A 225 -10.38 -2.28 -17.74
N VAL A 226 -11.64 -2.01 -17.37
CA VAL A 226 -12.55 -3.02 -16.82
C VAL A 226 -12.82 -4.14 -17.81
N ALA A 227 -13.05 -3.83 -19.08
CA ALA A 227 -13.26 -4.81 -20.14
C ALA A 227 -12.00 -5.68 -20.34
N ILE A 228 -10.81 -5.07 -20.37
CA ILE A 228 -9.54 -5.78 -20.45
C ILE A 228 -9.36 -6.73 -19.26
N ILE A 229 -9.61 -6.26 -18.03
CA ILE A 229 -9.49 -7.07 -16.81
C ILE A 229 -10.52 -8.21 -16.82
N ALA A 230 -11.75 -7.94 -17.27
CA ALA A 230 -12.79 -8.96 -17.35
C ALA A 230 -12.44 -10.04 -18.39
N ILE A 231 -11.92 -9.65 -19.55
CA ILE A 231 -11.40 -10.57 -20.56
C ILE A 231 -10.23 -11.38 -19.98
N ALA A 232 -9.29 -10.75 -19.28
CA ALA A 232 -8.18 -11.45 -18.62
C ALA A 232 -8.68 -12.50 -17.62
N ARG A 233 -9.70 -12.17 -16.81
CA ARG A 233 -10.35 -13.09 -15.87
C ARG A 233 -11.07 -14.24 -16.57
N ILE A 234 -11.72 -13.98 -17.70
CA ILE A 234 -12.35 -15.04 -18.51
C ILE A 234 -11.27 -15.95 -19.08
N VAL A 235 -10.24 -15.40 -19.73
CA VAL A 235 -9.14 -16.18 -20.33
C VAL A 235 -8.42 -17.04 -19.29
N ARG A 236 -8.28 -16.54 -18.06
CA ARG A 236 -7.71 -17.31 -16.93
C ARG A 236 -8.46 -18.60 -16.63
N ARG A 237 -9.76 -18.71 -16.95
CA ARG A 237 -10.52 -19.96 -16.79
C ARG A 237 -10.09 -21.06 -17.77
N TRP A 238 -9.40 -20.72 -18.86
CA TRP A 238 -9.09 -21.63 -19.98
C TRP A 238 -7.59 -21.74 -20.29
N SER A 239 -6.74 -20.96 -19.63
CA SER A 239 -5.30 -20.86 -19.91
C SER A 239 -4.51 -20.84 -18.61
N ASP A 240 -3.26 -21.31 -18.63
CA ASP A 240 -2.32 -21.44 -17.51
C ASP A 240 -1.83 -20.09 -16.92
N GLY A 241 -2.68 -19.07 -16.92
CA GLY A 241 -2.43 -17.74 -16.33
C GLY A 241 -1.54 -16.82 -17.16
N GLY A 242 -0.64 -17.37 -18.00
CA GLY A 242 0.28 -16.58 -18.83
C GLY A 242 -0.43 -15.60 -19.76
N ALA A 243 -1.38 -16.08 -20.56
CA ALA A 243 -2.18 -15.23 -21.46
C ALA A 243 -3.00 -14.19 -20.70
N ALA A 244 -3.58 -14.57 -19.55
CA ALA A 244 -4.34 -13.65 -18.71
C ALA A 244 -3.46 -12.49 -18.19
N ARG A 245 -2.21 -12.77 -17.80
CA ARG A 245 -1.26 -11.72 -17.39
C ARG A 245 -0.95 -10.76 -18.53
N TYR A 246 -0.68 -11.26 -19.73
CA TYR A 246 -0.42 -10.39 -20.89
C TYR A 246 -1.63 -9.50 -21.23
N ILE A 247 -2.84 -10.05 -21.16
CA ILE A 247 -4.06 -9.27 -21.36
C ILE A 247 -4.22 -8.21 -20.26
N SER A 248 -4.02 -8.57 -18.98
CA SER A 248 -4.06 -7.60 -17.88
C SER A 248 -3.04 -6.46 -18.05
N MET A 249 -1.86 -6.72 -18.61
CA MET A 249 -0.88 -5.66 -18.92
C MET A 249 -1.40 -4.63 -19.92
N LEU A 250 -2.34 -4.98 -20.80
CA LEU A 250 -2.96 -4.01 -21.71
C LEU A 250 -3.74 -2.92 -20.97
N ALA A 251 -4.13 -3.14 -19.71
CA ALA A 251 -4.76 -2.11 -18.87
C ALA A 251 -3.81 -0.93 -18.54
N ILE A 252 -2.50 -1.04 -18.82
CA ILE A 252 -1.56 0.08 -18.74
C ILE A 252 -1.91 1.17 -19.76
N VAL A 253 -2.46 0.81 -20.93
CA VAL A 253 -2.83 1.78 -21.98
C VAL A 253 -3.92 2.76 -21.50
N PRO A 254 -5.09 2.31 -21.01
CA PRO A 254 -6.09 3.23 -20.46
C PRO A 254 -5.58 3.97 -19.22
N ALA A 255 -4.75 3.35 -18.37
CA ALA A 255 -4.13 4.05 -17.25
C ALA A 255 -3.25 5.23 -17.72
N ALA A 256 -2.41 5.01 -18.74
CA ALA A 256 -1.60 6.06 -19.34
C ALA A 256 -2.45 7.17 -19.97
N ALA A 257 -3.57 6.82 -20.62
CA ALA A 257 -4.51 7.79 -21.17
C ALA A 257 -5.12 8.70 -20.09
N ILE A 258 -5.50 8.14 -18.93
CA ILE A 258 -5.99 8.92 -17.78
C ILE A 258 -4.91 9.89 -17.29
N LEU A 259 -3.67 9.43 -17.15
CA LEU A 259 -2.56 10.27 -16.68
C LEU A 259 -2.24 11.42 -17.65
N ILE A 260 -2.27 11.14 -18.96
CA ILE A 260 -2.08 12.17 -19.99
C ILE A 260 -3.22 13.18 -19.95
N ALA A 261 -4.48 12.73 -19.89
CA ALA A 261 -5.64 13.61 -19.83
C ALA A 261 -5.64 14.49 -18.58
N LEU A 262 -5.25 13.92 -17.43
CA LEU A 262 -5.09 14.63 -16.17
C LEU A 262 -3.98 15.68 -16.27
N GLY A 263 -2.82 15.31 -16.82
CA GLY A 263 -1.69 16.22 -17.01
C GLY A 263 -2.01 17.37 -17.96
N LEU A 264 -2.64 17.09 -19.11
CA LEU A 264 -3.05 18.11 -20.08
C LEU A 264 -4.08 19.07 -19.47
N THR A 265 -5.06 18.55 -18.73
CA THR A 265 -6.08 19.36 -18.07
C THR A 265 -5.45 20.28 -17.02
N ALA A 266 -4.64 19.73 -16.12
CA ALA A 266 -4.08 20.45 -14.99
C ALA A 266 -3.00 21.46 -15.38
N TYR A 267 -2.08 21.09 -16.27
CA TYR A 267 -0.87 21.87 -16.54
C TYR A 267 -0.95 22.73 -17.80
N ILE A 268 -1.94 22.49 -18.67
CA ILE A 268 -2.09 23.23 -19.92
C ILE A 268 -3.47 23.89 -19.97
N ALA A 269 -4.55 23.12 -20.00
CA ALA A 269 -5.87 23.65 -20.31
C ALA A 269 -6.40 24.63 -19.24
N ILE A 270 -6.30 24.28 -17.95
CA ILE A 270 -6.72 25.18 -16.85
C ILE A 270 -5.92 26.50 -16.90
N PRO A 271 -4.57 26.50 -16.89
CA PRO A 271 -3.80 27.73 -16.99
C PRO A 271 -4.17 28.59 -18.21
N LEU A 272 -4.37 27.97 -19.38
CA LEU A 272 -4.75 28.71 -20.59
C LEU A 272 -6.14 29.33 -20.49
N ALA A 273 -7.13 28.62 -19.93
CA ALA A 273 -8.47 29.16 -19.69
C ALA A 273 -8.42 30.39 -18.78
N PHE A 274 -7.59 30.36 -17.73
CA PHE A 274 -7.39 31.54 -16.86
C PHE A 274 -6.64 32.67 -17.57
N LEU A 275 -5.57 32.38 -18.32
CA LEU A 275 -4.75 33.39 -18.99
C LEU A 275 -5.50 34.15 -20.09
N PHE A 276 -6.42 33.48 -20.79
CA PHE A 276 -7.17 34.07 -21.91
C PHE A 276 -8.56 34.60 -21.54
N ASN A 277 -9.00 34.44 -20.29
CA ASN A 277 -10.24 35.05 -19.83
C ASN A 277 -10.09 36.59 -19.76
N GLU A 278 -10.83 37.30 -20.62
CA GLU A 278 -10.73 38.74 -20.91
C GLU A 278 -10.85 39.69 -19.70
N LYS A 279 -11.28 39.21 -18.53
CA LYS A 279 -11.53 40.03 -17.32
C LYS A 279 -10.68 39.67 -16.09
N MET A 280 -9.57 38.96 -16.25
CA MET A 280 -8.61 38.88 -15.14
C MET A 280 -8.17 40.30 -14.71
N PRO A 281 -8.04 40.59 -13.41
CA PRO A 281 -7.79 41.94 -12.87
C PRO A 281 -6.38 42.48 -13.16
N PHE A 282 -5.68 41.95 -14.16
CA PHE A 282 -4.59 42.65 -14.85
C PHE A 282 -5.21 43.72 -15.75
N GLY A 283 -5.97 44.64 -15.14
CA GLY A 283 -6.78 45.61 -15.84
C GLY A 283 -5.93 46.42 -16.82
N ALA A 284 -6.31 46.37 -18.10
CA ALA A 284 -6.12 47.40 -19.13
C ALA A 284 -4.80 48.18 -19.19
N ARG A 285 -3.71 47.68 -18.61
CA ARG A 285 -2.36 48.05 -18.97
C ARG A 285 -1.93 46.93 -19.89
N THR A 286 -1.66 47.27 -21.15
CA THR A 286 -0.84 46.50 -22.08
C THR A 286 -0.04 45.45 -21.30
N CYS A 287 -0.45 44.18 -21.35
CA CYS A 287 0.18 43.11 -20.58
C CYS A 287 1.70 43.35 -20.59
N GLU A 288 2.35 43.60 -19.45
CA GLU A 288 3.78 43.94 -19.43
C GLU A 288 4.61 42.80 -20.06
N TRP A 289 4.06 41.59 -20.02
CA TRP A 289 4.52 40.43 -20.76
C TRP A 289 4.45 40.61 -22.29
N CYS A 290 3.40 41.28 -22.82
CA CYS A 290 3.32 41.71 -24.21
C CYS A 290 4.24 42.89 -24.56
N LYS A 291 4.68 43.69 -23.58
CA LYS A 291 5.77 44.67 -23.80
C LYS A 291 7.14 44.00 -23.84
N TYR A 292 7.38 43.01 -22.97
CA TYR A 292 8.58 42.17 -22.95
C TYR A 292 8.65 41.18 -24.12
N SER A 293 7.52 40.84 -24.73
CA SER A 293 7.44 39.98 -25.93
C SER A 293 7.94 40.65 -27.22
N SER A 294 8.36 41.91 -27.15
CA SER A 294 9.15 42.55 -28.22
C SER A 294 10.51 41.86 -28.44
N THR A 295 11.00 41.08 -27.47
CA THR A 295 12.09 40.12 -27.68
C THR A 295 11.60 38.90 -28.47
N GLY A 296 12.40 38.39 -29.42
CA GLY A 296 11.98 37.31 -30.34
C GLY A 296 11.43 36.06 -29.64
N TRP A 297 11.91 35.76 -28.43
CA TRP A 297 11.42 34.66 -27.60
C TRP A 297 9.97 34.86 -27.10
N GLY A 298 9.60 36.06 -26.65
CA GLY A 298 8.25 36.29 -26.14
C GLY A 298 7.19 36.32 -27.24
N LYS A 299 7.51 36.84 -28.43
CA LYS A 299 6.64 36.72 -29.63
C LYS A 299 6.44 35.28 -30.04
N SER A 300 7.51 34.48 -30.05
CA SER A 300 7.41 33.04 -30.36
C SER A 300 6.57 32.29 -29.33
N PHE A 301 6.78 32.57 -28.04
CA PHE A 301 5.99 31.97 -26.98
C PHE A 301 4.50 32.36 -27.08
N ALA A 302 4.19 33.65 -27.23
CA ALA A 302 2.81 34.13 -27.36
C ALA A 302 2.10 33.53 -28.59
N ASN A 303 2.78 33.44 -29.74
CA ASN A 303 2.23 32.78 -30.93
C ASN A 303 2.00 31.28 -30.71
N THR A 304 2.93 30.57 -30.07
CA THR A 304 2.76 29.14 -29.76
C THR A 304 1.59 28.92 -28.82
N VAL A 305 1.46 29.74 -27.77
CA VAL A 305 0.37 29.68 -26.79
C VAL A 305 -0.98 30.04 -27.43
N GLY A 306 -1.02 31.06 -28.30
CA GLY A 306 -2.23 31.42 -29.06
C GLY A 306 -2.68 30.30 -30.02
N ARG A 307 -1.75 29.69 -30.77
CA ARG A 307 -2.06 28.53 -31.63
C ARG A 307 -2.53 27.32 -30.82
N LEU A 308 -1.92 27.07 -29.67
CA LEU A 308 -2.33 25.99 -28.77
C LEU A 308 -3.73 26.22 -28.23
N HIS A 309 -4.06 27.45 -27.83
CA HIS A 309 -5.41 27.82 -27.40
C HIS A 309 -6.43 27.66 -28.54
N GLU A 310 -6.12 28.11 -29.76
CA GLU A 310 -6.99 27.91 -30.92
C GLU A 310 -7.20 26.43 -31.24
N TYR A 311 -6.15 25.61 -31.12
CA TYR A 311 -6.23 24.15 -31.31
C TYR A 311 -7.09 23.48 -30.22
N LEU A 312 -6.95 23.91 -28.96
CA LEU A 312 -7.79 23.43 -27.86
C LEU A 312 -9.26 23.81 -28.05
N LEU A 313 -9.55 25.03 -28.45
CA LEU A 313 -10.91 25.46 -28.78
C LEU A 313 -11.49 24.63 -29.94
N ARG A 314 -10.69 24.34 -30.98
CA ARG A 314 -11.12 23.46 -32.09
C ARG A 314 -11.39 22.03 -31.63
N ILE A 315 -10.58 21.47 -30.71
CA ILE A 315 -10.84 20.16 -30.11
C ILE A 315 -12.13 20.19 -29.28
N GLN A 316 -12.33 21.23 -28.48
CA GLN A 316 -13.52 21.41 -27.64
C GLN A 316 -14.79 21.64 -28.47
N HIS A 317 -14.70 22.34 -29.61
CA HIS A 317 -15.83 22.63 -30.50
C HIS A 317 -16.07 21.55 -31.56
N CYS A 318 -15.23 20.51 -31.61
CA CYS A 318 -15.52 19.35 -32.42
C CYS A 318 -16.79 18.72 -31.82
N SER A 319 -17.84 18.48 -32.60
CA SER A 319 -19.15 17.97 -32.10
C SER A 319 -19.16 16.46 -31.80
N LEU A 320 -18.05 15.78 -32.09
CA LEU A 320 -17.85 14.34 -31.91
C LEU A 320 -17.55 13.91 -30.47
N PRO A 321 -16.78 14.62 -29.61
CA PRO A 321 -16.40 14.16 -28.27
C PRO A 321 -17.52 14.23 -27.22
N GLU A 322 -18.39 15.26 -27.21
CA GLU A 322 -19.41 15.38 -26.15
C GLU A 322 -20.37 14.20 -26.16
N ARG A 323 -21.03 13.93 -27.30
CA ARG A 323 -22.00 12.82 -27.35
C ARG A 323 -21.31 11.46 -27.28
N TRP A 324 -20.19 11.24 -27.98
CA TRP A 324 -19.52 9.94 -27.97
C TRP A 324 -18.85 9.60 -26.64
N ALA A 325 -18.30 10.57 -25.91
CA ALA A 325 -17.74 10.31 -24.59
C ALA A 325 -18.84 9.93 -23.58
N TRP A 326 -20.02 10.55 -23.68
CA TRP A 326 -21.19 10.14 -22.91
C TRP A 326 -21.77 8.79 -23.37
N TRP A 327 -21.85 8.50 -24.66
CA TRP A 327 -22.20 7.16 -25.16
C TRP A 327 -21.19 6.09 -24.73
N ALA A 328 -19.90 6.45 -24.63
CA ALA A 328 -18.86 5.58 -24.10
C ALA A 328 -19.03 5.41 -22.59
N LEU A 329 -19.31 6.46 -21.81
CA LEU A 329 -19.57 6.41 -20.35
C LEU A 329 -20.85 5.63 -20.03
N VAL A 330 -21.90 5.79 -20.83
CA VAL A 330 -23.12 4.99 -20.77
C VAL A 330 -22.86 3.56 -21.20
N GLY A 331 -22.07 3.34 -22.26
CA GLY A 331 -21.62 2.01 -22.68
C GLY A 331 -20.77 1.34 -21.60
N THR A 332 -19.95 2.11 -20.88
CA THR A 332 -19.15 1.68 -19.72
C THR A 332 -20.05 1.26 -18.58
N ALA A 333 -21.01 2.11 -18.24
CA ALA A 333 -22.01 1.82 -17.23
C ALA A 333 -22.80 0.58 -17.63
N ALA A 334 -23.22 0.45 -18.89
CA ALA A 334 -23.90 -0.73 -19.42
C ALA A 334 -23.03 -1.99 -19.37
N VAL A 335 -21.73 -1.90 -19.65
CA VAL A 335 -20.77 -3.02 -19.58
C VAL A 335 -20.48 -3.40 -18.13
N ILE A 336 -20.23 -2.44 -17.23
CA ILE A 336 -20.06 -2.67 -15.79
C ILE A 336 -21.34 -3.29 -15.22
N LEU A 337 -22.49 -2.79 -15.62
CA LEU A 337 -23.80 -3.29 -15.23
C LEU A 337 -24.05 -4.69 -15.82
N PHE A 338 -23.65 -4.94 -17.06
CA PHE A 338 -23.68 -6.26 -17.68
C PHE A 338 -22.76 -7.24 -16.95
N TYR A 339 -21.57 -6.81 -16.50
CA TYR A 339 -20.66 -7.62 -15.71
C TYR A 339 -21.13 -7.82 -14.27
N ALA A 340 -21.75 -6.82 -13.66
CA ALA A 340 -22.43 -6.95 -12.38
C ALA A 340 -23.59 -7.95 -12.49
N LEU A 341 -24.36 -7.88 -13.58
CA LEU A 341 -25.41 -8.84 -13.90
C LEU A 341 -24.85 -10.23 -14.18
N GLN A 342 -23.75 -10.37 -14.92
CA GLN A 342 -23.07 -11.64 -15.13
C GLN A 342 -22.51 -12.21 -13.83
N ALA A 343 -21.97 -11.37 -12.94
CA ALA A 343 -21.53 -11.79 -11.61
C ALA A 343 -22.72 -12.21 -10.72
N ILE A 344 -23.88 -11.58 -10.84
CA ILE A 344 -25.11 -11.97 -10.14
C ILE A 344 -25.74 -13.25 -10.74
N VAL A 345 -25.62 -13.45 -12.05
CA VAL A 345 -26.23 -14.58 -12.79
C VAL A 345 -25.34 -15.82 -12.79
N PHE A 346 -24.02 -15.65 -12.88
CA PHE A 346 -23.02 -16.72 -13.03
C PHE A 346 -21.97 -16.78 -11.91
N GLY A 347 -21.91 -15.78 -11.02
CA GLY A 347 -21.03 -15.78 -9.85
C GLY A 347 -21.67 -16.52 -8.68
N GLY A 348 -21.40 -17.81 -8.60
CA GLY A 348 -21.77 -18.68 -7.49
C GLY A 348 -22.16 -20.07 -7.96
N LYS A 349 -21.17 -20.94 -8.14
CA LYS A 349 -21.37 -22.34 -7.77
C LYS A 349 -21.27 -22.35 -6.25
N ASP A 350 -22.32 -22.84 -5.62
CA ASP A 350 -22.41 -23.22 -4.20
C ASP A 350 -22.53 -22.06 -3.20
N GLU A 351 -23.78 -21.69 -2.92
CA GLU A 351 -24.47 -21.83 -1.61
C GLU A 351 -25.64 -20.82 -1.49
N ALA A 352 -26.82 -21.36 -1.14
CA ALA A 352 -28.08 -20.67 -0.83
C ALA A 352 -28.83 -19.88 -1.94
N GLY A 353 -29.61 -20.62 -2.75
CA GLY A 353 -31.05 -20.28 -2.92
C GLY A 353 -31.47 -18.97 -3.59
N ARG A 354 -30.69 -18.37 -4.50
CA ARG A 354 -31.19 -17.20 -5.26
C ARG A 354 -32.13 -17.63 -6.39
N THR A 355 -33.41 -17.29 -6.25
CA THR A 355 -34.48 -17.60 -7.21
C THR A 355 -34.26 -16.90 -8.55
N VAL A 356 -34.73 -17.52 -9.65
CA VAL A 356 -34.76 -16.93 -11.01
C VAL A 356 -35.40 -15.52 -11.01
N GLY A 357 -36.35 -15.29 -10.09
CA GLY A 357 -36.95 -13.98 -9.84
C GLY A 357 -35.93 -12.88 -9.54
N GLY A 358 -35.01 -13.11 -8.59
CA GLY A 358 -34.00 -12.10 -8.20
C GLY A 358 -33.03 -11.72 -9.33
N ARG A 359 -32.75 -12.65 -10.25
CA ARG A 359 -31.93 -12.39 -11.45
C ARG A 359 -32.65 -11.48 -12.45
N LEU A 360 -33.96 -11.70 -12.65
CA LEU A 360 -34.80 -10.87 -13.50
C LEU A 360 -35.03 -9.48 -12.90
N THR A 361 -35.24 -9.38 -11.58
CA THR A 361 -35.41 -8.08 -10.91
C THR A 361 -34.13 -7.26 -10.98
N GLY A 362 -32.97 -7.90 -10.80
CA GLY A 362 -31.66 -7.24 -10.97
C GLY A 362 -31.45 -6.71 -12.39
N ALA A 363 -31.77 -7.51 -13.42
CA ALA A 363 -31.66 -7.10 -14.83
C ALA A 363 -32.63 -5.94 -15.17
N LEU A 364 -33.85 -5.97 -14.64
CA LEU A 364 -34.86 -4.93 -14.84
C LEU A 364 -34.44 -3.61 -14.17
N LEU A 365 -34.05 -3.64 -12.89
CA LEU A 365 -33.60 -2.44 -12.16
C LEU A 365 -32.36 -1.82 -12.80
N SER A 366 -31.45 -2.66 -13.27
CA SER A 366 -30.27 -2.26 -14.04
C SER A 366 -30.66 -1.58 -15.35
N SER A 367 -31.59 -2.16 -16.12
CA SER A 367 -32.06 -1.57 -17.38
C SER A 367 -32.79 -0.25 -17.17
N ILE A 368 -33.56 -0.13 -16.08
CA ILE A 368 -34.22 1.12 -15.68
C ILE A 368 -33.19 2.17 -15.29
N LEU A 369 -32.16 1.81 -14.52
CA LEU A 369 -31.07 2.71 -14.16
C LEU A 369 -30.32 3.19 -15.40
N LEU A 370 -30.04 2.30 -16.35
CA LEU A 370 -29.39 2.65 -17.62
C LEU A 370 -30.25 3.60 -18.46
N LEU A 371 -31.56 3.36 -18.55
CA LEU A 371 -32.52 4.22 -19.24
C LEU A 371 -32.67 5.58 -18.55
N ALA A 372 -32.66 5.62 -17.22
CA ALA A 372 -32.67 6.86 -16.45
C ALA A 372 -31.39 7.67 -16.71
N VAL A 373 -30.21 7.03 -16.68
CA VAL A 373 -28.93 7.67 -17.02
C VAL A 373 -28.94 8.19 -18.47
N LEU A 374 -29.47 7.42 -19.42
CA LEU A 374 -29.61 7.84 -20.82
C LEU A 374 -30.54 9.06 -20.98
N ALA A 375 -31.67 9.08 -20.27
CA ALA A 375 -32.60 10.20 -20.28
C ALA A 375 -31.98 11.46 -19.63
N VAL A 376 -31.22 11.27 -18.57
CA VAL A 376 -30.46 12.32 -17.88
C VAL A 376 -29.37 12.92 -18.78
N CYS A 377 -28.69 12.08 -19.56
CA CYS A 377 -27.64 12.48 -20.49
C CYS A 377 -28.13 13.25 -21.72
N ASN A 378 -29.44 13.43 -21.91
CA ASN A 378 -29.98 14.22 -23.03
C ASN A 378 -30.19 15.70 -22.66
N ASP A 379 -30.12 16.06 -21.37
CA ASP A 379 -30.23 17.43 -20.88
C ASP A 379 -28.83 17.99 -20.56
N SER A 380 -28.38 18.99 -21.34
CA SER A 380 -27.09 19.66 -21.16
C SER A 380 -26.91 20.30 -19.78
N GLY A 381 -27.99 20.82 -19.17
CA GLY A 381 -27.93 21.42 -17.83
C GLY A 381 -27.73 20.38 -16.74
N MET A 382 -28.39 19.23 -16.88
CA MET A 382 -28.27 18.13 -15.92
C MET A 382 -26.94 17.37 -16.06
N LEU A 383 -26.43 17.24 -17.29
CA LEU A 383 -25.09 16.74 -17.58
C LEU A 383 -24.00 17.57 -16.90
N ALA A 384 -24.06 18.89 -17.03
CA ALA A 384 -23.12 19.78 -16.36
C ALA A 384 -23.19 19.57 -14.84
N LEU A 385 -24.39 19.56 -14.25
CA LEU A 385 -24.56 19.33 -12.82
C LEU A 385 -23.95 18.00 -12.34
N LEU A 386 -24.22 16.89 -13.05
CA LEU A 386 -23.66 15.59 -12.72
C LEU A 386 -22.13 15.57 -12.84
N THR A 387 -21.58 16.21 -13.87
CA THR A 387 -20.13 16.31 -14.06
C THR A 387 -19.48 17.03 -12.88
N TRP A 388 -20.04 18.16 -12.45
CA TRP A 388 -19.54 18.89 -11.29
C TRP A 388 -19.68 18.09 -9.98
N LEU A 389 -20.77 17.33 -9.80
CA LEU A 389 -20.95 16.45 -8.64
C LEU A 389 -19.95 15.28 -8.62
N LEU A 390 -19.74 14.62 -9.77
CA LEU A 390 -18.75 13.56 -9.90
C LEU A 390 -17.33 14.07 -9.64
N LEU A 391 -17.00 15.24 -10.16
CA LEU A 391 -15.70 15.87 -9.92
C LEU A 391 -15.52 16.28 -8.46
N ALA A 392 -16.53 16.86 -7.82
CA ALA A 392 -16.49 17.16 -6.39
C ALA A 392 -16.33 15.87 -5.55
N GLY A 393 -17.11 14.83 -5.86
CA GLY A 393 -17.01 13.52 -5.19
C GLY A 393 -15.65 12.87 -5.36
N SER A 394 -15.10 12.87 -6.60
CA SER A 394 -13.74 12.36 -6.86
C SER A 394 -12.66 13.17 -6.15
N ALA A 395 -12.75 14.50 -6.13
CA ALA A 395 -11.80 15.35 -5.41
C ALA A 395 -11.80 15.06 -3.89
N LEU A 396 -12.99 14.83 -3.32
CA LEU A 396 -13.13 14.42 -1.92
C LEU A 396 -12.56 13.02 -1.67
N PHE A 397 -12.85 12.06 -2.55
CA PHE A 397 -12.30 10.71 -2.48
C PHE A 397 -10.77 10.71 -2.52
N VAL A 398 -10.19 11.45 -3.47
CA VAL A 398 -8.73 11.56 -3.65
C VAL A 398 -8.09 12.22 -2.45
N ARG A 399 -8.70 13.28 -1.92
CA ARG A 399 -8.26 13.92 -0.69
C ARG A 399 -8.28 12.92 0.47
N SER A 400 -9.34 12.13 0.62
CA SER A 400 -9.44 11.11 1.66
C SER A 400 -8.36 10.05 1.48
N PHE A 401 -8.16 9.55 0.27
CA PHE A 401 -7.13 8.57 -0.06
C PHE A 401 -5.72 9.07 0.25
N LEU A 402 -5.38 10.30 -0.15
CA LEU A 402 -4.08 10.91 0.15
C LEU A 402 -3.86 11.06 1.66
N ILE A 403 -4.88 11.45 2.42
CA ILE A 403 -4.76 11.60 3.87
C ILE A 403 -4.64 10.24 4.56
N GLN A 404 -5.52 9.29 4.23
CA GLN A 404 -5.62 8.02 4.95
C GLN A 404 -4.51 7.02 4.57
N TYR A 405 -4.14 6.92 3.30
CA TYR A 405 -3.15 5.92 2.88
C TYR A 405 -1.75 6.50 2.84
N VAL A 406 -1.55 7.54 2.02
CA VAL A 406 -0.23 8.17 1.88
C VAL A 406 0.17 8.89 3.17
N GLY A 407 -0.79 9.49 3.86
CA GLY A 407 -0.55 10.15 5.14
C GLY A 407 -0.09 9.18 6.23
N ASP A 408 -0.68 7.98 6.34
CA ASP A 408 -0.25 6.97 7.30
C ASP A 408 1.20 6.50 7.05
N VAL A 409 1.54 6.27 5.77
CA VAL A 409 2.94 6.01 5.36
C VAL A 409 3.84 7.18 5.73
N ALA A 410 3.38 8.42 5.54
CA ALA A 410 4.13 9.61 5.87
C ALA A 410 4.40 9.74 7.37
N ILE A 411 3.38 9.50 8.20
CA ILE A 411 3.49 9.49 9.67
C ILE A 411 4.56 8.49 10.12
N TYR A 412 4.52 7.28 9.58
CA TYR A 412 5.41 6.21 10.06
C TYR A 412 6.85 6.39 9.59
N VAL A 413 7.05 6.79 8.34
CA VAL A 413 8.37 6.73 7.70
C VAL A 413 9.12 8.08 7.74
N ALA A 414 8.43 9.22 7.86
CA ALA A 414 9.10 10.53 7.89
C ALA A 414 10.16 10.61 9.00
N PRO A 415 11.45 10.82 8.68
CA PRO A 415 12.49 10.79 9.70
C PRO A 415 12.69 12.16 10.39
N HIS A 416 11.98 13.21 9.99
CA HIS A 416 12.32 14.60 10.38
C HIS A 416 11.14 15.55 10.67
N MET A 417 9.88 15.09 10.63
CA MET A 417 8.74 16.00 10.68
C MET A 417 8.06 15.94 12.05
N VAL A 418 8.23 17.01 12.85
CA VAL A 418 7.43 17.42 14.03
C VAL A 418 7.31 16.36 15.13
N ASP A 419 7.71 16.67 16.37
CA ASP A 419 7.70 15.75 17.54
C ASP A 419 6.49 14.80 17.60
N ARG A 420 5.30 15.30 17.26
CA ARG A 420 4.05 14.54 17.14
C ARG A 420 4.10 13.28 16.24
N PHE A 421 4.75 13.29 15.06
CA PHE A 421 4.82 12.09 14.21
C PHE A 421 5.83 11.09 14.74
N PHE A 422 6.90 11.57 15.39
CA PHE A 422 7.81 10.71 16.13
C PHE A 422 7.06 9.98 17.26
N ASP A 423 6.32 10.72 18.09
CA ASP A 423 5.52 10.14 19.18
C ASP A 423 4.46 9.16 18.66
N LEU A 424 3.81 9.48 17.55
CA LEU A 424 2.82 8.60 16.94
C LEU A 424 3.45 7.30 16.42
N ARG A 425 4.59 7.37 15.74
CA ARG A 425 5.36 6.19 15.31
C ARG A 425 5.76 5.32 16.50
N ILE A 426 6.23 5.93 17.60
CA ILE A 426 6.58 5.22 18.83
C ILE A 426 5.35 4.53 19.42
N ARG A 427 4.19 5.20 19.46
CA ARG A 427 2.92 4.60 19.91
C ARG A 427 2.48 3.43 19.04
N ILE A 428 2.55 3.55 17.71
CA ILE A 428 2.24 2.46 16.78
C ILE A 428 3.16 1.27 17.04
N LYS A 429 4.48 1.51 17.11
CA LYS A 429 5.47 0.48 17.44
C LYS A 429 5.18 -0.17 18.79
N ALA A 430 4.80 0.62 19.80
CA ALA A 430 4.49 0.11 21.13
C ALA A 430 3.22 -0.75 21.16
N VAL A 431 2.17 -0.39 20.41
CA VAL A 431 0.95 -1.23 20.31
C VAL A 431 1.28 -2.58 19.69
N VAL A 432 1.96 -2.58 18.54
CA VAL A 432 2.30 -3.83 17.83
C VAL A 432 3.34 -4.64 18.62
N TRP A 433 4.32 -4.00 19.24
CA TRP A 433 5.31 -4.66 20.10
C TRP A 433 4.68 -5.29 21.33
N ARG A 434 3.77 -4.61 22.04
CA ARG A 434 3.10 -5.19 23.23
C ARG A 434 2.26 -6.40 22.86
N ALA A 435 1.50 -6.32 21.77
CA ALA A 435 0.71 -7.44 21.28
C ALA A 435 1.62 -8.63 20.85
N ALA A 436 2.67 -8.37 20.06
CA ALA A 436 3.60 -9.42 19.63
C ALA A 436 4.34 -10.05 20.81
N ARG A 437 4.84 -9.24 21.76
CA ARG A 437 5.51 -9.73 22.97
C ARG A 437 4.56 -10.57 23.82
N ALA A 438 3.30 -10.16 23.97
CA ALA A 438 2.30 -10.95 24.66
C ALA A 438 2.13 -12.34 24.02
N VAL A 439 2.12 -12.45 22.69
CA VAL A 439 2.09 -13.76 22.02
C VAL A 439 3.31 -14.61 22.37
N TYR A 440 4.53 -14.05 22.31
CA TYR A 440 5.74 -14.80 22.68
C TYR A 440 5.79 -15.17 24.17
N ALA A 441 5.29 -14.30 25.03
CA ALA A 441 5.27 -14.48 26.49
C ALA A 441 4.04 -15.25 26.98
N CYS A 442 3.17 -15.73 26.09
CA CYS A 442 1.98 -16.47 26.49
C CYS A 442 2.41 -17.81 27.11
N VAL A 443 1.87 -18.10 28.30
CA VAL A 443 2.17 -19.31 29.08
C VAL A 443 0.92 -20.19 29.13
N GLY A 444 1.10 -21.50 28.99
CA GLY A 444 0.04 -22.50 29.14
C GLY A 444 -0.29 -22.81 30.61
N GLU A 445 -1.23 -23.73 30.82
CA GLU A 445 -1.59 -24.19 32.18
C GLU A 445 -0.44 -24.93 32.89
N ASP A 446 0.50 -25.46 32.10
CA ASP A 446 1.71 -26.15 32.54
C ASP A 446 2.81 -25.20 33.05
N GLY A 447 2.60 -23.88 32.98
CA GLY A 447 3.61 -22.89 33.35
C GLY A 447 4.71 -22.72 32.30
N GLU A 448 4.58 -23.35 31.14
CA GLU A 448 5.54 -23.28 30.04
C GLU A 448 5.02 -22.38 28.90
N LEU A 449 5.93 -21.89 28.05
CA LEU A 449 5.56 -21.04 26.91
C LEU A 449 4.58 -21.76 25.98
N LEU A 450 3.41 -21.19 25.75
CA LEU A 450 2.30 -21.82 25.03
C LEU A 450 2.66 -22.21 23.59
N TYR A 451 3.52 -21.43 22.93
CA TYR A 451 3.82 -21.55 21.50
C TYR A 451 5.29 -21.90 21.24
N ASP A 452 5.57 -23.03 20.60
CA ASP A 452 6.92 -23.34 20.11
C ASP A 452 7.17 -22.83 18.68
N LYS A 453 6.10 -22.54 17.95
CA LYS A 453 6.12 -22.04 16.57
C LYS A 453 5.26 -20.79 16.44
N VAL A 454 5.88 -19.71 15.97
CA VAL A 454 5.22 -18.42 15.73
C VAL A 454 5.49 -17.98 14.29
N VAL A 455 4.43 -17.63 13.57
CA VAL A 455 4.50 -16.94 12.27
C VAL A 455 4.15 -15.48 12.48
N ILE A 456 4.99 -14.59 11.96
CA ILE A 456 4.73 -13.14 11.96
C ILE A 456 4.45 -12.73 10.52
N ALA A 457 3.31 -12.08 10.30
CA ALA A 457 2.90 -11.60 9.00
C ALA A 457 2.61 -10.09 9.03
N GLY A 458 3.04 -9.38 8.00
CA GLY A 458 2.74 -7.96 7.83
C GLY A 458 2.31 -7.65 6.41
N HIS A 459 1.17 -6.98 6.27
CA HIS A 459 0.64 -6.49 4.99
C HIS A 459 0.90 -4.98 4.84
N SER A 460 1.33 -4.54 3.66
CA SER A 460 1.48 -3.11 3.37
C SER A 460 2.39 -2.40 4.39
N LEU A 461 1.97 -1.28 4.98
CA LEU A 461 2.71 -0.64 6.09
C LEU A 461 2.95 -1.58 7.27
N GLY A 462 2.06 -2.54 7.52
CA GLY A 462 2.24 -3.58 8.53
C GLY A 462 3.52 -4.38 8.34
N SER A 463 3.98 -4.61 7.09
CA SER A 463 5.29 -5.22 6.81
C SER A 463 6.46 -4.42 7.41
N VAL A 464 6.37 -3.08 7.37
CA VAL A 464 7.38 -2.19 7.95
C VAL A 464 7.31 -2.24 9.48
N VAL A 465 6.09 -2.25 10.04
CA VAL A 465 5.92 -2.31 11.49
C VAL A 465 6.40 -3.63 12.08
N VAL A 466 6.08 -4.79 11.47
CA VAL A 466 6.58 -6.08 11.95
C VAL A 466 8.08 -6.22 11.82
N TYR A 467 8.68 -5.65 10.77
CA TYR A 467 10.13 -5.61 10.63
C TYR A 467 10.78 -4.87 11.81
N ASP A 468 10.28 -3.68 12.14
CA ASP A 468 10.80 -2.88 13.25
C ASP A 468 10.54 -3.55 14.62
N VAL A 469 9.36 -4.14 14.82
CA VAL A 469 8.98 -4.82 16.06
C VAL A 469 9.78 -6.11 16.26
N LEU A 470 9.98 -6.91 15.21
CA LEU A 470 10.74 -8.15 15.32
C LEU A 470 12.23 -7.87 15.58
N ASN A 471 12.82 -6.86 14.93
CA ASN A 471 14.17 -6.40 15.27
C ASN A 471 14.28 -6.01 16.76
N ARG A 472 13.29 -5.27 17.26
CA ARG A 472 13.24 -4.87 18.68
C ARG A 472 13.11 -6.09 19.61
N LEU A 473 12.19 -7.02 19.32
CA LEU A 473 11.99 -8.22 20.14
C LEU A 473 13.25 -9.08 20.20
N ILE A 474 13.93 -9.28 19.07
CA ILE A 474 15.18 -10.05 19.03
C ILE A 474 16.28 -9.34 19.84
N ASN A 475 16.41 -8.01 19.70
CA ASN A 475 17.39 -7.27 20.49
C ASN A 475 17.08 -7.32 21.99
N GLU A 476 15.82 -7.19 22.39
CA GLU A 476 15.42 -7.29 23.80
C GLU A 476 15.73 -8.68 24.36
N ASP A 477 15.45 -9.75 23.60
CA ASP A 477 15.75 -11.14 23.97
C ASP A 477 17.27 -11.40 24.07
N ASP A 478 18.06 -10.85 23.13
CA ASP A 478 19.53 -10.95 23.13
C ASP A 478 20.21 -10.15 24.25
N LEU A 479 19.72 -8.92 24.53
CA LEU A 479 20.30 -7.99 25.50
C LEU A 479 19.87 -8.29 26.94
N ALA A 480 18.63 -8.75 27.14
CA ALA A 480 18.13 -9.07 28.47
C ALA A 480 18.93 -10.21 29.11
N GLY A 481 19.45 -11.15 28.30
CA GLY A 481 20.07 -12.38 28.81
C GLY A 481 19.17 -13.12 29.81
N GLY A 482 17.86 -12.86 29.80
CA GLY A 482 17.01 -13.12 30.95
C GLY A 482 16.15 -11.91 31.39
N ALA A 483 16.78 -10.83 31.81
CA ALA A 483 16.09 -9.81 32.59
C ALA A 483 15.50 -8.70 31.72
N ALA A 484 14.28 -8.88 31.21
CA ALA A 484 13.50 -7.77 30.66
C ALA A 484 12.89 -6.94 31.81
N PRO A 485 12.85 -5.59 31.72
CA PRO A 485 12.20 -4.75 32.72
C PRO A 485 10.70 -5.08 32.80
N GLU A 486 10.23 -5.13 34.05
CA GLU A 486 8.86 -5.33 34.48
C GLU A 486 7.85 -4.65 33.55
N CYS A 487 6.96 -5.44 32.95
CA CYS A 487 5.64 -4.93 32.58
C CYS A 487 4.57 -5.38 33.57
N CYS A 488 4.82 -6.45 34.35
CA CYS A 488 3.90 -7.01 35.32
C CYS A 488 4.71 -7.82 36.36
N GLU A 489 4.35 -7.76 37.65
CA GLU A 489 4.94 -8.59 38.73
C GLU A 489 4.64 -10.11 38.55
N ASP A 490 3.74 -10.47 37.63
CA ASP A 490 3.13 -11.81 37.56
C ASP A 490 3.86 -12.84 36.69
N ALA A 491 4.93 -12.50 35.95
CA ALA A 491 5.82 -13.49 35.31
C ALA A 491 7.07 -12.83 34.67
N PRO A 492 8.26 -12.90 35.29
CA PRO A 492 9.51 -12.65 34.59
C PRO A 492 9.79 -13.86 33.68
N VAL A 493 9.32 -13.81 32.43
CA VAL A 493 9.78 -14.79 31.44
C VAL A 493 11.15 -14.34 30.97
N GLU A 494 12.17 -15.02 31.47
CA GLU A 494 13.55 -14.56 31.30
C GLU A 494 14.05 -14.68 29.84
N LEU A 495 13.68 -15.73 29.12
CA LEU A 495 14.04 -15.90 27.71
C LEU A 495 12.80 -16.19 26.87
N LEU A 496 12.49 -15.30 25.94
CA LEU A 496 11.40 -15.49 24.98
C LEU A 496 11.85 -16.33 23.78
N ASP A 497 13.15 -16.39 23.51
CA ASP A 497 13.76 -17.18 22.43
C ASP A 497 13.11 -16.89 21.07
N VAL A 498 13.01 -15.58 20.79
CA VAL A 498 12.21 -15.03 19.68
C VAL A 498 12.76 -15.54 18.34
N SER A 499 14.08 -15.55 18.17
CA SER A 499 14.73 -15.99 16.91
C SER A 499 14.39 -17.45 16.59
N ARG A 500 14.50 -18.36 17.56
CA ARG A 500 14.28 -19.80 17.33
C ARG A 500 12.80 -20.15 17.17
N ARG A 501 11.91 -19.49 17.93
CA ARG A 501 10.46 -19.75 17.91
C ARG A 501 9.76 -19.12 16.70
N THR A 502 10.32 -18.04 16.14
CA THR A 502 9.88 -17.52 14.84
C THR A 502 10.18 -18.56 13.76
N LYS A 503 9.17 -19.00 12.99
CA LYS A 503 9.37 -19.92 11.85
C LYS A 503 9.28 -19.23 10.50
N LEU A 504 8.53 -18.14 10.44
CA LEU A 504 8.34 -17.37 9.22
C LEU A 504 8.08 -15.90 9.55
N LEU A 505 8.83 -15.02 8.88
CA LEU A 505 8.45 -13.63 8.65
C LEU A 505 7.86 -13.53 7.24
N LEU A 506 6.55 -13.32 7.15
CA LEU A 506 5.83 -13.17 5.89
C LEU A 506 5.50 -11.71 5.64
N THR A 507 6.05 -11.13 4.59
CA THR A 507 5.69 -9.78 4.15
C THR A 507 4.96 -9.85 2.81
N PHE A 508 3.91 -9.06 2.63
CA PHE A 508 3.21 -9.00 1.35
C PHE A 508 2.59 -7.63 1.11
N GLY A 509 2.56 -7.22 -0.16
CA GLY A 509 2.31 -5.83 -0.51
C GLY A 509 3.32 -4.86 0.11
N SER A 510 4.54 -5.33 0.41
CA SER A 510 5.47 -4.62 1.30
C SER A 510 6.13 -3.42 0.63
N PRO A 511 6.04 -2.20 1.21
CA PRO A 511 6.73 -1.01 0.72
C PRO A 511 8.15 -0.86 1.31
N LEU A 512 8.71 -1.89 1.95
CA LEU A 512 9.99 -1.83 2.66
C LEU A 512 11.16 -1.32 1.77
N ASP A 513 11.25 -1.75 0.51
CA ASP A 513 12.28 -1.26 -0.41
C ASP A 513 12.05 0.20 -0.84
N LYS A 514 10.80 0.56 -1.13
CA LYS A 514 10.43 1.92 -1.52
C LYS A 514 10.67 2.91 -0.38
N THR A 515 10.35 2.52 0.84
CA THR A 515 10.62 3.33 2.04
C THR A 515 12.12 3.43 2.32
N ALA A 516 12.87 2.33 2.19
CA ALA A 516 14.32 2.37 2.30
C ALA A 516 14.93 3.35 1.29
N PHE A 517 14.44 3.39 0.05
CA PHE A 517 14.91 4.34 -0.95
C PHE A 517 14.50 5.79 -0.69
N VAL A 518 13.20 6.06 -0.59
CA VAL A 518 12.66 7.43 -0.55
C VAL A 518 13.16 8.19 0.67
N PHE A 519 13.49 7.48 1.75
CA PHE A 519 13.93 8.04 3.02
C PHE A 519 15.38 7.72 3.39
N ALA A 520 16.13 7.07 2.48
CA ALA A 520 17.57 6.97 2.65
C ALA A 520 18.19 8.36 2.67
N ARG A 521 18.87 8.68 3.78
CA ARG A 521 19.85 9.75 3.80
C ARG A 521 21.03 9.28 2.96
N ASN A 522 21.06 9.70 1.71
CA ASN A 522 22.21 9.49 0.86
C ASN A 522 23.31 10.45 1.29
N ASP A 523 24.27 9.94 2.09
CA ASP A 523 25.54 10.63 2.27
C ASP A 523 26.40 10.41 1.01
N PRO A 524 26.68 11.47 0.23
CA PRO A 524 27.53 11.36 -0.96
C PRO A 524 28.97 10.91 -0.65
N HIS A 525 29.41 10.91 0.62
CA HIS A 525 30.74 10.47 1.03
C HIS A 525 30.82 9.00 1.44
N GLY A 526 29.71 8.25 1.36
CA GLY A 526 29.69 6.81 1.57
C GLY A 526 29.61 6.40 3.05
N GLY A 527 28.68 5.47 3.34
CA GLY A 527 28.57 4.67 4.56
C GLY A 527 29.08 5.33 5.84
N SER A 528 28.28 6.21 6.41
CA SER A 528 28.63 6.84 7.68
C SER A 528 28.71 5.78 8.78
N GLU A 529 29.55 6.01 9.80
CA GLU A 529 29.56 5.21 11.04
C GLU A 529 28.15 5.09 11.65
N ARG A 530 27.25 6.05 11.34
CA ARG A 530 25.85 6.03 11.73
C ARG A 530 25.05 4.95 11.01
N ASP A 531 25.33 4.66 9.73
CA ASP A 531 24.65 3.58 9.00
C ASP A 531 25.09 2.21 9.53
N ALA A 532 26.36 2.09 9.89
CA ALA A 532 26.86 0.91 10.60
C ALA A 532 26.18 0.75 11.97
N LEU A 533 26.08 1.82 12.76
CA LEU A 533 25.40 1.82 14.07
C LEU A 533 23.88 1.56 13.94
N ALA A 534 23.25 2.10 12.90
CA ALA A 534 21.83 1.86 12.62
C ALA A 534 21.59 0.40 12.21
N SER A 535 22.50 -0.20 11.44
CA SER A 535 22.42 -1.62 11.09
C SER A 535 22.64 -2.53 12.30
N SER A 536 23.51 -2.15 13.25
CA SER A 536 23.81 -3.00 14.42
C SER A 536 22.63 -3.17 15.37
N VAL A 537 21.65 -2.26 15.33
CA VAL A 537 20.39 -2.38 16.08
C VAL A 537 19.27 -3.07 15.27
N GLN A 538 19.58 -3.61 14.09
CA GLN A 538 18.63 -4.31 13.22
C GLN A 538 19.11 -5.75 12.96
N PRO A 539 18.91 -6.69 13.91
CA PRO A 539 19.43 -8.06 13.82
C PRO A 539 19.05 -8.78 12.52
N LEU A 540 17.88 -8.50 11.94
CA LEU A 540 17.42 -9.09 10.68
C LEU A 540 18.32 -8.79 9.47
N ILE A 541 19.17 -7.77 9.54
CA ILE A 541 20.13 -7.38 8.49
C ILE A 541 21.57 -7.27 9.00
N ALA A 542 21.79 -7.46 10.31
CA ALA A 542 23.10 -7.41 10.94
C ALA A 542 23.77 -8.79 11.01
N ARG A 543 22.98 -9.85 11.14
CA ARG A 543 23.43 -11.24 11.28
C ARG A 543 22.55 -12.20 10.49
N GLU A 544 23.01 -13.44 10.35
CA GLU A 544 22.25 -14.54 9.74
C GLU A 544 20.96 -14.82 10.54
N ARG A 545 19.89 -15.21 9.85
CA ARG A 545 18.57 -15.47 10.43
C ARG A 545 18.37 -16.97 10.62
N ASP A 546 17.75 -17.36 11.73
CA ASP A 546 17.41 -18.76 12.01
C ASP A 546 16.08 -19.22 11.39
N PHE A 547 15.40 -18.32 10.67
CA PHE A 547 14.06 -18.53 10.14
C PHE A 547 13.87 -17.94 8.74
N ALA A 548 12.85 -18.40 8.04
CA ALA A 548 12.55 -17.94 6.69
C ALA A 548 11.93 -16.53 6.69
N TRP A 549 12.40 -15.66 5.80
CA TRP A 549 11.70 -14.44 5.45
C TRP A 549 11.21 -14.57 4.01
N VAL A 550 9.89 -14.67 3.84
CA VAL A 550 9.25 -14.74 2.52
C VAL A 550 8.54 -13.43 2.24
N ASN A 551 8.78 -12.86 1.06
CA ASN A 551 8.08 -11.69 0.58
C ASN A 551 7.21 -12.05 -0.62
N VAL A 552 5.88 -11.96 -0.49
CA VAL A 552 4.93 -12.18 -1.58
C VAL A 552 4.60 -10.85 -2.24
N TRP A 553 4.85 -10.72 -3.54
CA TRP A 553 4.66 -9.47 -4.27
C TRP A 553 4.18 -9.70 -5.70
N THR A 554 3.83 -8.62 -6.40
CA THR A 554 3.46 -8.67 -7.82
C THR A 554 3.87 -7.36 -8.50
N PRO A 555 4.32 -7.38 -9.76
CA PRO A 555 4.64 -6.15 -10.49
C PRO A 555 3.42 -5.25 -10.72
N PHE A 556 2.19 -5.76 -10.52
CA PHE A 556 0.96 -4.99 -10.63
C PHE A 556 0.60 -4.21 -9.35
N ASP A 557 1.30 -4.48 -8.24
CA ASP A 557 1.14 -3.74 -7.00
C ASP A 557 2.03 -2.49 -7.01
N ILE A 558 1.38 -1.33 -7.11
CA ILE A 558 2.05 -0.02 -7.13
C ILE A 558 2.58 0.39 -5.74
N LEU A 559 2.10 -0.24 -4.66
CA LEU A 559 2.49 0.07 -3.28
C LEU A 559 3.59 -0.89 -2.80
N GLY A 560 3.42 -2.19 -3.00
CA GLY A 560 4.40 -3.22 -2.69
C GLY A 560 5.52 -3.41 -3.73
N GLY A 561 6.52 -4.22 -3.40
CA GLY A 561 7.57 -4.61 -4.34
C GLY A 561 8.40 -5.81 -3.86
N SER A 562 9.34 -6.25 -4.68
CA SER A 562 10.40 -7.17 -4.25
C SER A 562 11.25 -6.51 -3.15
N LEU A 563 11.78 -7.30 -2.23
CA LEU A 563 12.70 -6.84 -1.19
C LEU A 563 14.13 -7.23 -1.57
N GLU A 564 14.80 -6.33 -2.27
CA GLU A 564 16.18 -6.48 -2.73
C GLU A 564 17.17 -5.73 -1.83
N PHE A 565 16.71 -4.75 -1.04
CA PHE A 565 17.59 -3.91 -0.22
C PHE A 565 17.81 -4.43 1.20
N TYR A 566 17.27 -5.60 1.54
CA TYR A 566 17.35 -6.20 2.87
C TYR A 566 18.23 -7.46 2.90
N ASP A 567 18.93 -7.74 1.80
CA ASP A 567 19.88 -8.84 1.71
C ASP A 567 21.10 -8.48 0.85
N THR A 568 22.08 -9.39 0.81
CA THR A 568 23.24 -9.24 -0.07
C THR A 568 22.78 -9.16 -1.55
N PRO A 569 23.32 -8.23 -2.35
CA PRO A 569 23.01 -8.09 -3.77
C PRO A 569 23.21 -9.38 -4.56
N GLU A 570 22.48 -9.55 -5.66
CA GLU A 570 22.76 -10.65 -6.59
C GLU A 570 24.20 -10.55 -7.13
N GLY A 571 24.94 -11.65 -6.96
CA GLY A 571 26.33 -11.75 -7.44
C GLY A 571 27.39 -11.33 -6.41
N ASP A 572 26.98 -10.98 -5.19
CA ASP A 572 27.92 -10.75 -4.10
C ASP A 572 28.70 -12.05 -3.77
N PRO A 573 30.04 -12.01 -3.61
CA PRO A 573 30.82 -13.19 -3.21
C PRO A 573 30.56 -13.63 -1.77
N ASP A 574 30.18 -12.71 -0.87
CA ASP A 574 29.82 -13.03 0.52
C ASP A 574 28.29 -13.04 0.66
N ARG A 575 27.64 -13.97 -0.04
CA ARG A 575 26.18 -14.15 0.02
C ARG A 575 25.76 -14.65 1.40
N ASN A 576 24.73 -14.01 1.94
CA ASN A 576 24.06 -14.48 3.15
C ASN A 576 23.06 -15.60 2.81
N GLU A 577 23.05 -16.68 3.58
CA GLU A 577 22.03 -17.73 3.51
C GLU A 577 21.50 -17.99 4.94
N PRO A 578 20.18 -17.95 5.19
CA PRO A 578 19.07 -17.81 4.24
C PRO A 578 18.81 -16.34 3.81
N ARG A 579 18.40 -16.14 2.55
CA ARG A 579 17.98 -14.84 1.98
C ARG A 579 16.48 -14.58 2.16
N VAL A 580 16.05 -13.33 1.97
CA VAL A 580 14.65 -12.97 1.71
C VAL A 580 14.23 -13.65 0.41
N VAL A 581 13.19 -14.45 0.49
CA VAL A 581 12.65 -15.19 -0.64
C VAL A 581 11.52 -14.38 -1.27
N ASN A 582 11.81 -13.68 -2.36
CA ASN A 582 10.82 -12.96 -3.15
C ASN A 582 9.99 -13.94 -4.00
N LYS A 583 8.68 -14.02 -3.73
CA LYS A 583 7.72 -14.87 -4.45
C LYS A 583 6.68 -14.01 -5.16
N ILE A 584 6.51 -14.25 -6.45
CA ILE A 584 5.49 -13.56 -7.23
C ILE A 584 4.15 -14.27 -7.02
N ASP A 585 3.14 -13.52 -6.58
CA ASP A 585 1.77 -14.02 -6.55
C ASP A 585 1.23 -14.13 -7.99
N PRO A 586 0.93 -15.35 -8.47
CA PRO A 586 0.46 -15.56 -9.83
C PRO A 586 -0.94 -15.00 -10.08
N ASP A 587 -1.71 -14.78 -9.02
CA ASP A 587 -3.15 -14.51 -9.04
C ASP A 587 -3.46 -13.03 -8.80
N ALA A 588 -2.53 -12.28 -8.20
CA ALA A 588 -2.60 -10.84 -8.01
C ALA A 588 -2.17 -10.08 -9.29
N ILE A 589 -3.08 -10.00 -10.26
CA ILE A 589 -2.80 -9.51 -11.62
C ILE A 589 -3.55 -8.25 -12.02
N THR A 590 -4.44 -7.75 -11.16
CA THR A 590 -5.26 -6.58 -11.50
C THR A 590 -4.52 -5.30 -11.08
N PRO A 591 -4.09 -4.43 -12.01
CA PRO A 591 -3.43 -3.18 -11.64
C PRO A 591 -4.27 -2.38 -10.62
N ILE A 592 -3.61 -1.72 -9.65
CA ILE A 592 -4.22 -0.96 -8.55
C ILE A 592 -4.92 -1.83 -7.49
N ALA A 593 -5.65 -2.87 -7.89
CA ALA A 593 -6.34 -3.78 -6.96
C ALA A 593 -5.44 -4.91 -6.44
N ALA A 594 -4.35 -5.24 -7.14
CA ALA A 594 -3.44 -6.33 -6.81
C ALA A 594 -2.90 -6.28 -5.38
N HIS A 595 -2.78 -5.07 -4.81
CA HIS A 595 -2.39 -4.87 -3.41
C HIS A 595 -3.36 -5.56 -2.42
N ASN A 596 -4.66 -5.58 -2.70
CA ASN A 596 -5.65 -6.25 -1.86
C ASN A 596 -5.98 -7.67 -2.32
N GLU A 597 -5.54 -8.08 -3.52
CA GLU A 597 -5.78 -9.43 -4.04
C GLU A 597 -5.01 -10.49 -3.23
N PHE A 598 -3.90 -10.15 -2.57
CA PHE A 598 -3.14 -11.09 -1.74
C PHE A 598 -4.01 -11.79 -0.68
N TRP A 599 -4.95 -11.07 -0.05
CA TRP A 599 -5.86 -11.63 0.96
C TRP A 599 -6.80 -12.71 0.41
N HIS A 600 -7.07 -12.70 -0.89
CA HIS A 600 -7.98 -13.62 -1.54
C HIS A 600 -7.25 -14.82 -2.18
N ASN A 601 -5.92 -14.73 -2.28
CA ASN A 601 -5.10 -15.72 -2.95
C ASN A 601 -4.53 -16.74 -1.96
N SER A 602 -4.39 -17.99 -2.39
CA SER A 602 -3.94 -19.09 -1.51
C SER A 602 -2.47 -19.02 -1.12
N LEU A 603 -1.65 -18.24 -1.83
CA LEU A 603 -0.19 -18.33 -1.72
C LEU A 603 0.31 -17.95 -0.33
N ILE A 604 -0.19 -16.85 0.26
CA ILE A 604 0.23 -16.39 1.59
C ILE A 604 -0.14 -17.42 2.67
N TYR A 605 -1.34 -18.00 2.58
CA TYR A 605 -1.85 -18.98 3.54
C TYR A 605 -1.12 -20.31 3.46
N LYS A 606 -0.71 -20.73 2.25
CA LYS A 606 0.16 -21.91 2.06
C LYS A 606 1.50 -21.73 2.78
N TYR A 607 2.15 -20.57 2.64
CA TYR A 607 3.40 -20.31 3.37
C TYR A 607 3.20 -20.29 4.87
N MET A 608 2.11 -19.68 5.36
CA MET A 608 1.78 -19.71 6.79
C MET A 608 1.59 -21.15 7.27
N TYR A 609 0.80 -21.96 6.57
CA TYR A 609 0.52 -23.35 6.94
C TYR A 609 1.79 -24.22 6.96
N TYR A 610 2.60 -24.15 5.90
CA TYR A 610 3.85 -24.93 5.82
C TYR A 610 4.89 -24.53 6.86
N ALA A 611 4.91 -23.26 7.30
CA ALA A 611 5.80 -22.83 8.37
C ALA A 611 5.34 -23.31 9.76
N LEU A 612 4.06 -23.68 9.88
CA LEU A 612 3.47 -24.17 11.11
C LEU A 612 3.60 -25.69 11.24
N GLU A 613 3.49 -26.45 10.16
CA GLU A 613 3.82 -27.90 10.11
C GLU A 613 5.25 -28.19 10.60
#